data_AF-A0A9W9IIW4-F1
#
_entry.id   AF-A0A9W9IIW4-F1
#
_cell.length_a   1.000
_cell.length_b   1.000
_cell.length_c   1.000
_cell.angle_alpha   90.00
_cell.angle_beta   90.00
_cell.angle_gamma   90.00
#
_symmetry.space_group_name_H-M   'P 1'
#
loop_
_entity.id
_entity.type
_entity.pdbx_description
1 polymer ?
#
loop_
_entity_poly.entity_id
_entity_poly.type
_entity_poly.pdbx_seq_one_letter_code
_entity_poly.pdbx_strand_id
1 'polypeptide(L)'
;MNNAKGQDNSDAPDMELLQGLEEALHCTKCRINVTPASMTVDIQKGVYITSHYPPYFRNNNTRDDNISPLETQSTPEDPSFWTFISVSQRERYYELVEQTLNHILNKTKSMDPEVAVLSAHYQVDFHIRQHYLSHRGVLTFCRNADDMQQLRHWQWKMDDLDNIRPVNLDHVWPRGCKHTAWPRDKNLEMMHQTLMWKRAWLTRRKRVEEVRARWAIIMEERRKQREMLLLKKGATITVRLYCRGELKDVRELKRIRHSEPALRPRRMLQNSGL
;
A
#
# COMPACT_ATOMS: atom_id res chain seq x y z
N MET A 1 -2.18 -31.57 -37.77
CA MET A 1 -2.12 -30.11 -37.56
C MET A 1 -2.18 -29.90 -36.06
N ASN A 2 -1.05 -29.51 -35.49
CA ASN A 2 -0.78 -29.56 -34.06
C ASN A 2 -1.42 -28.35 -33.36
N ASN A 3 -2.24 -28.61 -32.35
CA ASN A 3 -2.71 -27.61 -31.41
C ASN A 3 -1.53 -27.14 -30.55
N ALA A 4 -1.14 -25.88 -30.72
CA ALA A 4 -0.24 -25.21 -29.80
C ALA A 4 -0.95 -25.02 -28.46
N LYS A 5 -0.61 -25.88 -27.49
CA LYS A 5 -0.83 -25.57 -26.06
C LYS A 5 0.04 -24.36 -25.74
N GLY A 6 -0.58 -23.27 -25.31
CA GLY A 6 0.14 -22.19 -24.65
C GLY A 6 0.87 -22.77 -23.44
N GLN A 7 2.19 -22.65 -23.43
CA GLN A 7 2.98 -22.79 -22.22
C GLN A 7 2.64 -21.60 -21.35
N ASP A 8 1.75 -21.83 -20.38
CA ASP A 8 1.48 -20.90 -19.31
C ASP A 8 2.76 -20.77 -18.49
N ASN A 9 3.20 -19.53 -18.29
CA ASN A 9 4.47 -19.16 -17.70
C ASN A 9 4.36 -19.20 -16.15
N SER A 10 3.84 -20.30 -15.60
CA SER A 10 3.53 -20.44 -14.16
C SER A 10 4.78 -20.53 -13.27
N ASP A 11 5.93 -20.90 -13.85
CA ASP A 11 7.19 -21.07 -13.12
C ASP A 11 7.97 -19.77 -12.92
N ALA A 12 7.41 -18.61 -13.29
CA ALA A 12 8.09 -17.34 -13.10
C ALA A 12 8.13 -17.01 -11.59
N PRO A 13 9.32 -16.84 -10.99
CA PRO A 13 9.40 -16.43 -9.59
C PRO A 13 8.63 -15.12 -9.40
N ASP A 14 7.99 -14.96 -8.23
CA ASP A 14 7.54 -13.63 -7.79
C ASP A 14 8.81 -12.79 -7.57
N MET A 15 9.30 -12.19 -8.67
CA MET A 15 10.52 -11.37 -8.74
C MET A 15 10.49 -10.26 -7.70
N GLU A 16 9.29 -9.81 -7.44
CA GLU A 16 8.96 -8.70 -6.58
C GLU A 16 9.06 -9.19 -5.11
N LEU A 17 8.80 -10.48 -4.82
CA LEU A 17 8.98 -11.11 -3.51
C LEU A 17 10.46 -11.37 -3.22
N LEU A 18 11.20 -11.83 -4.24
CA LEU A 18 12.64 -11.98 -4.18
C LEU A 18 13.34 -10.63 -3.94
N GLN A 19 12.83 -9.54 -4.52
CA GLN A 19 13.34 -8.19 -4.22
C GLN A 19 13.13 -7.82 -2.75
N GLY A 20 11.94 -8.08 -2.19
CA GLY A 20 11.65 -7.81 -0.78
C GLY A 20 12.54 -8.61 0.17
N LEU A 21 12.82 -9.87 -0.18
CA LEU A 21 13.79 -10.72 0.52
C LEU A 21 15.19 -10.13 0.47
N GLU A 22 15.70 -9.82 -0.71
CA GLU A 22 17.04 -9.27 -0.91
C GLU A 22 17.25 -7.96 -0.13
N GLU A 23 16.27 -7.07 -0.16
CA GLU A 23 16.29 -5.82 0.60
C GLU A 23 16.33 -6.07 2.11
N ALA A 24 15.58 -7.05 2.62
CA ALA A 24 15.51 -7.37 4.04
C ALA A 24 16.81 -8.01 4.56
N LEU A 25 17.40 -8.95 3.80
CA LEU A 25 18.63 -9.65 4.18
C LEU A 25 19.85 -8.72 4.31
N HIS A 26 19.83 -7.61 3.57
CA HIS A 26 20.88 -6.58 3.58
C HIS A 26 20.48 -5.34 4.37
N CYS A 27 19.30 -5.32 5.00
CA CYS A 27 18.83 -4.14 5.71
C CYS A 27 19.54 -3.98 7.06
N THR A 28 20.26 -2.87 7.22
CA THR A 28 20.91 -2.46 8.48
C THR A 28 20.17 -1.35 9.21
N LYS A 29 19.07 -0.84 8.64
CA LYS A 29 18.35 0.34 9.11
C LYS A 29 17.10 0.00 9.94
N CYS A 30 16.55 -1.19 9.75
CA CYS A 30 15.36 -1.64 10.46
C CYS A 30 15.75 -2.14 11.85
N ARG A 31 14.99 -1.71 12.86
CA ARG A 31 15.08 -2.21 14.23
C ARG A 31 13.69 -2.64 14.64
N ILE A 32 13.31 -3.83 14.19
CA ILE A 32 11.99 -4.38 14.42
C ILE A 32 12.04 -5.16 15.72
N ASN A 33 11.34 -4.65 16.73
CA ASN A 33 11.22 -5.31 18.02
C ASN A 33 9.82 -5.91 18.14
N VAL A 34 9.62 -7.08 17.54
CA VAL A 34 8.40 -7.87 17.78
C VAL A 34 8.56 -8.74 19.02
N THR A 35 7.48 -8.89 19.77
CA THR A 35 7.47 -9.64 21.04
C THR A 35 6.97 -11.06 20.83
N PRO A 36 7.32 -12.03 21.70
CA PRO A 36 6.72 -13.36 21.68
C PRO A 36 5.18 -13.32 21.76
N ALA A 37 4.62 -12.35 22.48
CA ALA A 37 3.17 -12.15 22.54
C ALA A 37 2.57 -11.76 21.18
N SER A 38 3.27 -10.95 20.39
CA SER A 38 2.86 -10.60 19.02
C SER A 38 2.87 -11.84 18.13
N MET A 39 3.90 -12.69 18.24
CA MET A 39 4.00 -13.97 17.55
C MET A 39 2.82 -14.88 17.89
N THR A 40 2.51 -15.09 19.17
CA THR A 40 1.38 -15.93 19.58
C THR A 40 0.05 -15.42 19.01
N VAL A 41 -0.16 -14.10 18.98
CA VAL A 41 -1.37 -13.50 18.40
C VAL A 41 -1.45 -13.75 16.89
N ASP A 42 -0.34 -13.62 16.17
CA ASP A 42 -0.32 -13.83 14.72
C ASP A 42 -0.51 -15.32 14.36
N ILE A 43 0.02 -16.23 15.17
CA ILE A 43 -0.23 -17.67 15.05
C ILE A 43 -1.71 -17.98 15.31
N GLN A 44 -2.29 -17.46 16.39
CA GLN A 44 -3.71 -17.69 16.73
C GLN A 44 -4.68 -17.17 15.68
N LYS A 45 -4.34 -16.05 15.03
CA LYS A 45 -5.11 -15.47 13.92
C LYS A 45 -4.88 -16.19 12.59
N GLY A 46 -3.96 -17.15 12.53
CA GLY A 46 -3.57 -17.81 11.29
C GLY A 46 -2.86 -16.90 10.30
N VAL A 47 -2.27 -15.79 10.76
CA VAL A 47 -1.47 -14.86 9.94
C VAL A 47 -0.05 -15.37 9.77
N TYR A 48 0.49 -16.04 10.80
CA TYR A 48 1.79 -16.71 10.76
C TYR A 48 1.58 -18.23 10.87
N ILE A 49 1.77 -18.95 9.77
CA ILE A 49 1.56 -20.40 9.70
C ILE A 49 2.91 -21.12 9.81
N THR A 50 3.16 -21.77 10.94
CA THR A 50 4.44 -22.45 11.22
C THR A 50 4.67 -23.70 10.36
N SER A 51 3.62 -24.29 9.80
CA SER A 51 3.69 -25.50 8.97
C SER A 51 3.97 -25.24 7.49
N HIS A 52 4.03 -23.98 7.05
CA HIS A 52 4.27 -23.60 5.66
C HIS A 52 5.27 -22.47 5.55
N TYR A 53 6.06 -22.48 4.49
CA TYR A 53 7.02 -21.42 4.21
C TYR A 53 6.82 -20.85 2.80
N PRO A 54 6.76 -19.51 2.65
CA PRO A 54 6.95 -18.51 3.68
C PRO A 54 5.68 -18.25 4.53
N PRO A 55 5.83 -18.13 5.86
CA PRO A 55 4.75 -18.32 6.84
C PRO A 55 3.68 -17.22 6.85
N TYR A 56 3.93 -16.09 6.19
CA TYR A 56 3.01 -14.93 6.10
C TYR A 56 2.25 -14.81 4.77
N PHE A 57 2.51 -15.68 3.80
CA PHE A 57 2.03 -15.52 2.42
C PHE A 57 0.79 -16.34 2.10
N ARG A 58 0.34 -17.18 3.05
CA ARG A 58 -0.97 -17.83 2.96
C ARG A 58 -2.04 -16.88 3.50
N ASN A 59 -2.81 -16.34 2.57
CA ASN A 59 -3.96 -15.51 2.88
C ASN A 59 -5.10 -16.40 3.39
N ASN A 60 -5.14 -16.68 4.70
CA ASN A 60 -6.30 -17.35 5.31
C ASN A 60 -7.60 -16.50 5.25
N ASN A 61 -7.53 -15.26 4.71
CA ASN A 61 -8.68 -14.40 4.48
C ASN A 61 -9.36 -14.62 3.12
N THR A 62 -9.22 -15.78 2.48
CA THR A 62 -10.11 -16.18 1.38
C THR A 62 -11.40 -16.79 1.94
N ARG A 63 -12.25 -15.92 2.49
CA ARG A 63 -13.61 -15.94 1.95
C ARG A 63 -13.62 -14.94 0.81
N ASP A 64 -13.35 -15.48 -0.36
CA ASP A 64 -13.34 -14.84 -1.67
C ASP A 64 -14.75 -14.39 -2.11
N ASP A 65 -15.64 -14.13 -1.15
CA ASP A 65 -17.05 -13.84 -1.36
C ASP A 65 -17.27 -12.39 -1.84
N ASN A 66 -16.20 -11.58 -1.87
CA ASN A 66 -16.24 -10.15 -2.21
C ASN A 66 -15.44 -9.78 -3.47
N ILE A 67 -14.80 -10.74 -4.14
CA ILE A 67 -14.17 -10.49 -5.44
C ILE A 67 -15.20 -10.79 -6.53
N SER A 68 -15.28 -9.91 -7.54
CA SER A 68 -16.20 -10.09 -8.67
C SER A 68 -15.99 -11.48 -9.29
N PRO A 69 -17.01 -12.33 -9.42
CA PRO A 69 -16.90 -13.69 -9.98
C PRO A 69 -16.33 -13.76 -11.41
N LEU A 70 -16.17 -12.61 -12.07
CA LEU A 70 -15.74 -12.47 -13.45
C LEU A 70 -14.22 -12.24 -13.61
N GLU A 71 -13.46 -12.02 -12.52
CA GLU A 71 -12.06 -11.57 -12.61
C GLU A 71 -11.01 -12.44 -11.89
N THR A 72 -11.31 -13.63 -11.40
CA THR A 72 -10.29 -14.38 -10.62
C THR A 72 -10.23 -15.84 -11.01
N GLN A 73 -9.35 -16.14 -11.96
CA GLN A 73 -8.66 -17.42 -11.93
C GLN A 73 -7.69 -17.35 -10.75
N SER A 74 -8.07 -17.94 -9.61
CA SER A 74 -7.14 -18.13 -8.50
C SER A 74 -5.99 -19.00 -9.02
N THR A 75 -4.79 -18.42 -9.16
CA THR A 75 -3.59 -19.20 -9.46
C THR A 75 -3.39 -20.22 -8.32
N PRO A 76 -3.31 -21.53 -8.62
CA PRO A 76 -3.29 -22.58 -7.60
C PRO A 76 -1.91 -22.74 -6.92
N GLU A 77 -0.87 -22.06 -7.39
CA GLU A 77 0.47 -22.20 -6.83
C GLU A 77 0.75 -21.17 -5.76
N ASP A 78 0.94 -21.69 -4.54
CA ASP A 78 1.34 -20.93 -3.36
C ASP A 78 2.67 -20.20 -3.64
N PRO A 79 2.72 -18.86 -3.61
CA PRO A 79 3.97 -18.14 -3.82
C PRO A 79 4.94 -18.45 -2.68
N SER A 80 5.95 -19.28 -2.96
CA SER A 80 7.05 -19.56 -2.04
C SER A 80 8.37 -19.06 -2.61
N PHE A 81 8.94 -18.02 -2.00
CA PHE A 81 10.28 -17.58 -2.38
C PHE A 81 11.35 -18.64 -2.06
N TRP A 82 11.06 -19.62 -1.21
CA TRP A 82 12.02 -20.64 -0.83
C TRP A 82 12.42 -21.57 -1.97
N THR A 83 11.54 -21.72 -2.96
CA THR A 83 11.83 -22.46 -4.19
C THR A 83 12.86 -21.73 -5.06
N PHE A 84 12.90 -20.39 -4.97
CA PHE A 84 13.71 -19.52 -5.85
C PHE A 84 14.84 -18.78 -5.13
N ILE A 85 14.97 -18.96 -3.81
CA ILE A 85 16.03 -18.34 -3.01
C ILE A 85 17.40 -18.89 -3.43
N SER A 86 18.38 -18.01 -3.61
CA SER A 86 19.75 -18.44 -3.88
C SER A 86 20.38 -19.09 -2.64
N VAL A 87 21.46 -19.86 -2.82
CA VAL A 87 22.21 -20.46 -1.71
C VAL A 87 22.75 -19.38 -0.77
N SER A 88 23.34 -18.31 -1.33
CA SER A 88 23.88 -17.20 -0.54
C SER A 88 22.81 -16.43 0.25
N GLN A 89 21.62 -16.24 -0.34
CA GLN A 89 20.49 -15.63 0.35
C GLN A 89 19.99 -16.52 1.50
N ARG A 90 19.96 -17.84 1.29
CA ARG A 90 19.57 -18.82 2.31
C ARG A 90 20.56 -18.86 3.46
N GLU A 91 21.86 -18.87 3.17
CA GLU A 91 22.91 -18.78 4.19
C GLU A 91 22.76 -17.50 5.01
N ARG A 92 22.59 -16.36 4.32
CA ARG A 92 22.39 -15.06 4.97
C ARG A 92 21.13 -15.03 5.85
N TYR A 93 20.04 -15.65 5.41
CA TYR A 93 18.84 -15.80 6.22
C TYR A 93 19.13 -16.54 7.53
N TYR A 94 19.80 -17.69 7.48
CA TYR A 94 20.14 -18.46 8.67
C TYR A 94 21.13 -17.73 9.59
N GLU A 95 22.10 -16.99 9.04
CA GLU A 95 22.98 -16.11 9.84
C GLU A 95 22.17 -15.07 10.62
N LEU A 96 21.16 -14.46 10.01
CA LEU A 96 20.30 -13.48 10.68
C LEU A 96 19.43 -14.14 11.76
N VAL A 97 18.92 -15.35 11.51
CA VAL A 97 18.17 -16.13 12.50
C VAL A 97 19.08 -16.45 13.69
N GLU A 98 20.31 -16.91 13.46
CA GLU A 98 21.27 -17.22 14.51
C GLU A 98 21.65 -15.99 15.34
N GLN A 99 21.94 -14.85 14.69
CA GLN A 99 22.22 -13.59 15.37
C GLN A 99 21.04 -13.15 16.26
N THR A 100 19.82 -13.32 15.74
CA THR A 100 18.59 -12.98 16.47
C THR A 100 18.36 -13.92 17.65
N LEU A 101 18.56 -15.23 17.44
CA LEU A 101 18.46 -16.24 18.48
C LEU A 101 19.45 -15.97 19.62
N ASN A 102 20.71 -15.69 19.28
CA ASN A 102 21.73 -15.33 20.26
C ASN A 102 21.35 -14.07 21.04
N HIS A 103 20.79 -13.05 20.36
CA HIS A 103 20.29 -11.85 21.03
C HIS A 103 19.15 -12.16 22.02
N ILE A 104 18.19 -13.00 21.61
CA ILE A 104 17.06 -13.42 22.45
C ILE A 104 17.56 -14.20 23.66
N LEU A 105 18.39 -15.23 23.47
CA LEU A 105 18.91 -16.05 24.57
C LEU A 105 19.73 -15.24 25.57
N ASN A 106 20.54 -14.29 25.09
CA ASN A 106 21.30 -13.38 25.96
C ASN A 106 20.40 -12.47 26.80
N LYS A 107 19.26 -12.03 26.25
CA LYS A 107 18.33 -11.11 26.91
C LYS A 107 17.38 -11.83 27.86
N THR A 108 16.92 -13.01 27.50
CA THR A 108 15.96 -13.83 28.25
C THR A 108 16.62 -15.14 28.67
N LYS A 109 17.37 -15.10 29.78
CA LYS A 109 18.15 -16.23 30.34
C LYS A 109 17.33 -17.48 30.71
N SER A 110 16.01 -17.45 30.61
CA SER A 110 15.10 -18.53 31.04
C SER A 110 14.01 -18.88 30.01
N MET A 111 14.21 -18.52 28.74
CA MET A 111 13.23 -18.87 27.70
C MET A 111 13.47 -20.30 27.22
N ASP A 112 12.38 -21.02 26.97
CA ASP A 112 12.44 -22.36 26.37
C ASP A 112 13.16 -22.31 25.01
N PRO A 113 14.12 -23.21 24.72
CA PRO A 113 14.89 -23.19 23.48
C PRO A 113 14.04 -23.29 22.21
N GLU A 114 12.98 -24.10 22.20
CA GLU A 114 12.12 -24.25 21.02
C GLU A 114 11.34 -22.96 20.75
N VAL A 115 10.80 -22.34 21.81
CA VAL A 115 10.14 -21.02 21.71
C VAL A 115 11.13 -19.94 21.27
N ALA A 116 12.40 -20.03 21.67
CA ALA A 116 13.45 -19.09 21.24
C ALA A 116 13.78 -19.22 19.76
N VAL A 117 13.93 -20.45 19.26
CA VAL A 117 14.14 -20.73 17.83
C VAL A 117 12.96 -20.23 17.01
N LEU A 118 11.73 -20.56 17.42
CA LEU A 118 10.52 -20.10 16.73
C LEU A 118 10.41 -18.57 16.74
N SER A 119 10.71 -17.93 17.88
CA SER A 119 10.73 -16.48 17.98
C SER A 119 11.75 -15.86 17.04
N ALA A 120 12.96 -16.40 16.95
CA ALA A 120 14.01 -15.89 16.06
C ALA A 120 13.59 -15.97 14.59
N HIS A 121 13.03 -17.10 14.15
CA HIS A 121 12.45 -17.23 12.81
C HIS A 121 11.34 -16.20 12.56
N TYR A 122 10.38 -16.09 13.49
CA TYR A 122 9.29 -15.14 13.40
C TYR A 122 9.79 -13.69 13.24
N GLN A 123 10.84 -13.27 13.96
CA GLN A 123 11.40 -11.92 13.82
C GLN A 123 11.98 -11.67 12.42
N VAL A 124 12.76 -12.62 11.90
CA VAL A 124 13.38 -12.49 10.58
C VAL A 124 12.33 -12.53 9.48
N ASP A 125 11.38 -13.46 9.55
CA ASP A 125 10.28 -13.57 8.61
C ASP A 125 9.38 -12.32 8.63
N PHE A 126 9.10 -11.78 9.83
CA PHE A 126 8.32 -10.55 9.97
C PHE A 126 9.06 -9.39 9.31
N HIS A 127 10.38 -9.31 9.48
CA HIS A 127 11.21 -8.28 8.85
C HIS A 127 11.18 -8.38 7.32
N ILE A 128 11.32 -9.59 6.76
CA ILE A 128 11.19 -9.85 5.32
C ILE A 128 9.81 -9.40 4.83
N ARG A 129 8.75 -9.76 5.56
CA ARG A 129 7.38 -9.32 5.25
C ARG A 129 7.24 -7.80 5.24
N GLN A 130 7.85 -7.10 6.20
CA GLN A 130 7.78 -5.64 6.22
C GLN A 130 8.41 -5.02 4.97
N HIS A 131 9.55 -5.54 4.51
CA HIS A 131 10.18 -5.09 3.27
C HIS A 131 9.33 -5.39 2.04
N TYR A 132 8.78 -6.61 1.95
CA TYR A 132 7.83 -6.98 0.91
C TYR A 132 6.63 -6.01 0.85
N LEU A 133 6.00 -5.73 2.00
CA LEU A 133 4.86 -4.83 2.10
C LEU A 133 5.23 -3.36 1.89
N SER A 134 6.49 -2.95 2.06
CA SER A 134 6.87 -1.54 1.93
C SER A 134 6.59 -0.94 0.53
N HIS A 135 6.56 -1.82 -0.48
CA HIS A 135 6.26 -1.49 -1.87
C HIS A 135 4.83 -1.84 -2.29
N ARG A 136 4.09 -2.61 -1.49
CA ARG A 136 2.77 -3.18 -1.89
C ARG A 136 1.63 -2.95 -0.91
N GLY A 137 1.95 -2.59 0.33
CA GLY A 137 0.98 -2.35 1.38
C GLY A 137 0.15 -1.09 1.11
N VAL A 138 -0.99 -0.97 1.79
CA VAL A 138 -1.96 0.10 1.57
C VAL A 138 -1.37 1.53 1.63
N LEU A 139 -0.26 1.74 2.35
CA LEU A 139 0.40 3.03 2.45
C LEU A 139 1.10 3.46 1.14
N THR A 140 1.29 2.55 0.17
CA THR A 140 1.86 2.88 -1.15
C THR A 140 0.94 3.81 -1.94
N PHE A 141 -0.37 3.73 -1.69
CA PHE A 141 -1.37 4.61 -2.30
C PHE A 141 -1.41 6.01 -1.69
N CYS A 142 -0.84 6.21 -0.48
CA CYS A 142 -0.77 7.53 0.14
C CYS A 142 0.28 8.40 -0.56
N ARG A 143 -0.16 9.49 -1.20
CA ARG A 143 0.72 10.43 -1.93
C ARG A 143 1.43 11.38 -1.00
N ASN A 144 0.86 11.64 0.17
CA ASN A 144 1.41 12.54 1.19
C ASN A 144 0.99 12.12 2.60
N ALA A 145 1.50 12.86 3.60
CA ALA A 145 1.20 12.59 5.00
C ALA A 145 -0.28 12.82 5.35
N ASP A 146 -0.98 13.68 4.61
CA ASP A 146 -2.41 13.93 4.78
C ASP A 146 -3.24 12.71 4.35
N ASP A 147 -2.97 12.14 3.17
CA ASP A 147 -3.60 10.88 2.71
C ASP A 147 -3.39 9.75 3.74
N MET A 148 -2.19 9.65 4.35
CA MET A 148 -1.92 8.68 5.41
C MET A 148 -2.75 8.94 6.67
N GLN A 149 -2.88 10.20 7.08
CA GLN A 149 -3.68 10.57 8.25
C GLN A 149 -5.17 10.29 8.00
N GLN A 150 -5.67 10.59 6.81
CA GLN A 150 -7.03 10.27 6.40
C GLN A 150 -7.29 8.75 6.39
N LEU A 151 -6.37 7.96 5.83
CA LEU A 151 -6.45 6.51 5.86
C LEU A 151 -6.48 5.96 7.29
N ARG A 152 -5.60 6.46 8.16
CA ARG A 152 -5.57 6.08 9.58
C ARG A 152 -6.88 6.43 10.28
N HIS A 153 -7.39 7.64 10.05
CA HIS A 153 -8.67 8.08 10.60
C HIS A 153 -9.81 7.17 10.14
N TRP A 154 -9.86 6.85 8.85
CA TRP A 154 -10.86 5.94 8.29
C TRP A 154 -10.78 4.55 8.93
N GLN A 155 -9.58 3.97 9.10
CA GLN A 155 -9.44 2.66 9.74
C GLN A 155 -9.92 2.66 11.20
N TRP A 156 -9.64 3.72 11.98
CA TRP A 156 -10.18 3.85 13.34
C TRP A 156 -11.71 3.94 13.34
N LYS A 157 -12.29 4.69 12.40
CA LYS A 157 -13.74 4.78 12.24
C LYS A 157 -14.36 3.42 11.91
N MET A 158 -13.74 2.64 11.05
CA MET A 158 -14.20 1.28 10.72
C MET A 158 -14.09 0.34 11.92
N ASP A 159 -12.99 0.39 12.66
CA ASP A 159 -12.82 -0.40 13.88
C ASP A 159 -13.92 -0.08 14.91
N ASP A 160 -14.29 1.19 15.11
CA ASP A 160 -15.39 1.54 16.01
C ASP A 160 -16.75 0.97 15.57
N LEU A 161 -17.03 1.01 14.25
CA LEU A 161 -18.26 0.45 13.68
C LEU A 161 -18.32 -1.06 13.86
N ASP A 162 -17.22 -1.77 13.56
CA ASP A 162 -17.13 -3.23 13.70
C ASP A 162 -17.25 -3.69 15.16
N ASN A 163 -16.89 -2.83 16.11
CA ASN A 163 -16.94 -3.12 17.55
C ASN A 163 -18.21 -2.59 18.27
N ILE A 164 -19.19 -2.04 17.54
CA ILE A 164 -20.43 -1.43 18.07
C ILE A 164 -20.13 -0.61 19.35
N ARG A 165 -19.21 0.35 19.26
CA ARG A 165 -19.11 1.39 20.28
C ARG A 165 -20.06 2.52 19.88
N PRO A 166 -20.93 3.02 20.78
CA PRO A 166 -21.86 4.09 20.44
C PRO A 166 -21.07 5.27 19.89
N VAL A 167 -21.29 5.54 18.60
CA VAL A 167 -20.66 6.61 17.84
C VAL A 167 -21.01 7.92 18.53
N ASN A 168 -20.02 8.57 19.15
CA ASN A 168 -20.16 10.00 19.42
C ASN A 168 -20.19 10.68 18.04
N LEU A 169 -21.37 11.20 17.69
CA LEU A 169 -21.64 11.88 16.42
C LEU A 169 -20.96 13.26 16.32
N ASP A 170 -20.30 13.71 17.39
CA ASP A 170 -19.49 14.91 17.37
C ASP A 170 -18.08 14.58 16.86
N HIS A 171 -17.46 15.52 16.15
CA HIS A 171 -16.17 15.43 15.45
C HIS A 171 -14.94 15.22 16.37
N VAL A 172 -15.10 14.44 17.42
CA VAL A 172 -14.11 14.10 18.41
C VAL A 172 -13.53 12.75 18.00
N TRP A 173 -12.21 12.72 17.79
CA TRP A 173 -11.45 11.49 17.59
C TRP A 173 -11.94 10.39 18.55
N PRO A 174 -12.07 9.13 18.09
CA PRO A 174 -12.46 8.02 18.96
C PRO A 174 -11.63 8.01 20.25
N ARG A 175 -12.30 7.95 21.41
CA ARG A 175 -11.61 7.96 22.72
C ARG A 175 -10.61 6.79 22.78
N GLY A 176 -9.32 7.12 22.86
CA GLY A 176 -8.21 6.15 22.85
C GLY A 176 -7.32 6.20 21.60
N CYS A 177 -7.69 6.99 20.58
CA CYS A 177 -6.82 7.29 19.44
C CYS A 177 -5.57 8.04 19.90
N LYS A 178 -4.47 7.33 20.14
CA LYS A 178 -3.15 7.95 20.09
C LYS A 178 -2.94 8.37 18.64
N HIS A 179 -2.79 9.66 18.34
CA HIS A 179 -2.70 10.21 16.98
C HIS A 179 -1.67 9.51 16.06
N THR A 180 -0.77 8.73 16.63
CA THR A 180 0.29 7.99 15.93
C THR A 180 0.01 6.49 15.75
N ALA A 181 -0.97 5.90 16.43
CA ALA A 181 -1.22 4.46 16.46
C ALA A 181 -2.27 4.01 15.43
N TRP A 182 -2.17 2.74 15.04
CA TRP A 182 -3.11 2.07 14.15
C TRP A 182 -4.07 1.17 14.94
N PRO A 183 -5.33 1.04 14.52
CA PRO A 183 -6.30 0.18 15.21
C PRO A 183 -5.86 -1.29 15.13
N ARG A 184 -6.06 -2.03 16.23
CA ARG A 184 -5.73 -3.47 16.37
C ARG A 184 -4.29 -3.89 15.96
N ASP A 185 -3.35 -2.94 15.83
CA ASP A 185 -1.95 -3.15 15.39
C ASP A 185 -1.05 -3.69 16.52
N LYS A 186 -1.44 -4.83 17.11
CA LYS A 186 -0.72 -5.44 18.25
C LYS A 186 0.69 -5.96 17.89
N ASN A 187 0.88 -6.34 16.63
CA ASN A 187 2.18 -6.78 16.10
C ASN A 187 3.00 -5.62 15.52
N LEU A 188 2.49 -4.38 15.60
CA LEU A 188 3.13 -3.15 15.10
C LEU A 188 3.41 -3.17 13.59
N GLU A 189 2.75 -4.02 12.81
CA GLU A 189 2.93 -4.11 11.36
C GLU A 189 2.65 -2.76 10.69
N MET A 190 1.50 -2.16 10.94
CA MET A 190 1.14 -0.88 10.32
C MET A 190 2.03 0.27 10.81
N MET A 191 2.47 0.22 12.06
CA MET A 191 3.47 1.13 12.60
C MET A 191 4.81 1.01 11.85
N HIS A 192 5.32 -0.20 11.63
CA HIS A 192 6.55 -0.43 10.88
C HIS A 192 6.44 0.03 9.44
N GLN A 193 5.33 -0.30 8.76
CA GLN A 193 5.02 0.19 7.42
C GLN A 193 5.00 1.73 7.38
N THR A 194 4.46 2.39 8.39
CA THR A 194 4.48 3.86 8.50
C THR A 194 5.90 4.41 8.60
N LEU A 195 6.76 3.77 9.39
CA LEU A 195 8.16 4.19 9.53
C LEU A 195 8.93 4.00 8.22
N MET A 196 8.74 2.88 7.54
CA MET A 196 9.33 2.63 6.22
C MET A 196 8.84 3.64 5.18
N TRP A 197 7.53 3.91 5.16
CA TRP A 197 6.92 4.93 4.30
C TRP A 197 7.53 6.31 4.53
N LYS A 198 7.70 6.72 5.80
CA LYS A 198 8.30 8.00 6.17
C LYS A 198 9.76 8.09 5.76
N ARG A 199 10.53 7.02 5.93
CA ARG A 199 11.93 6.96 5.47
C ARG A 199 12.06 7.14 3.95
N ALA A 200 11.10 6.60 3.19
CA ALA A 200 11.05 6.73 1.74
C ALA A 200 10.36 8.02 1.24
N TRP A 201 9.95 8.93 2.14
CA TRP A 201 9.11 10.08 1.81
C TRP A 201 9.70 10.98 0.72
N LEU A 202 10.99 11.32 0.83
CA LEU A 202 11.64 12.22 -0.13
C LEU A 202 11.63 11.64 -1.55
N THR A 203 11.95 10.36 -1.70
CA THR A 203 11.91 9.64 -2.97
C THR A 203 10.49 9.57 -3.52
N ARG A 204 9.50 9.32 -2.67
CA ARG A 204 8.08 9.30 -3.05
C ARG A 204 7.61 10.67 -3.54
N ARG A 205 7.96 11.74 -2.83
CA ARG A 205 7.62 13.12 -3.22
C ARG A 205 8.16 13.46 -4.60
N LYS A 206 9.44 13.13 -4.86
CA LYS A 206 10.06 13.33 -6.18
C LYS A 206 9.31 12.56 -7.28
N ARG A 207 8.98 11.29 -7.05
CA ARG A 207 8.18 10.48 -8.01
C ARG A 207 6.80 11.09 -8.27
N VAL A 208 6.12 11.57 -7.23
CA VAL A 208 4.81 12.23 -7.38
C VAL A 208 4.92 13.50 -8.20
N GLU A 209 5.96 14.31 -7.98
CA GLU A 209 6.23 15.51 -8.77
C GLU A 209 6.53 15.19 -10.24
N GLU A 210 7.36 14.18 -10.51
CA GLU A 210 7.66 13.70 -11.87
C GLU A 210 6.40 13.21 -12.59
N VAL A 211 5.57 12.40 -11.92
CA VAL A 211 4.30 11.90 -12.48
C VAL A 211 3.33 13.05 -12.74
N ARG A 212 3.23 14.03 -11.85
CA ARG A 212 2.41 15.24 -12.05
C ARG A 212 2.87 16.05 -13.26
N ALA A 213 4.18 16.20 -13.45
CA ALA A 213 4.73 16.89 -14.61
C ALA A 213 4.39 16.14 -15.92
N ARG A 214 4.57 14.81 -15.95
CA ARG A 214 4.17 13.98 -17.10
C ARG A 214 2.68 14.07 -17.37
N TRP A 215 1.86 14.03 -16.32
CA TRP A 215 0.42 14.14 -16.45
C TRP A 215 -0.01 15.50 -17.02
N ALA A 216 0.64 16.59 -16.60
CA ALA A 216 0.37 17.93 -17.14
C ALA A 216 0.63 17.98 -18.66
N ILE A 217 1.72 17.37 -19.14
CA ILE A 217 2.03 17.26 -20.57
C ILE A 217 0.94 16.48 -21.30
N ILE A 218 0.52 15.33 -20.77
CA ILE A 218 -0.54 14.50 -21.35
C ILE A 218 -1.85 15.30 -21.43
N MET A 219 -2.22 16.00 -20.36
CA MET A 219 -3.45 16.78 -20.29
C MET A 219 -3.46 17.94 -21.29
N GLU A 220 -2.32 18.59 -21.47
CA GLU A 220 -2.13 19.67 -22.45
C GLU A 220 -2.22 19.15 -23.89
N GLU A 221 -1.59 18.00 -24.18
CA GLU A 221 -1.70 17.36 -25.48
C GLU A 221 -3.15 16.94 -25.77
N ARG A 222 -3.84 16.35 -24.78
CA ARG A 222 -5.27 16.02 -24.89
C ARG A 222 -6.15 17.25 -25.07
N ARG A 223 -5.78 18.40 -24.51
CA ARG A 223 -6.47 19.69 -24.74
C ARG A 223 -6.32 20.12 -26.20
N LYS A 224 -5.10 20.14 -26.74
CA LYS A 224 -4.83 20.48 -28.15
C LYS A 224 -5.54 19.54 -29.13
N GLN A 225 -5.54 18.24 -28.86
CA GLN A 225 -6.28 17.25 -29.65
C GLN A 225 -7.78 17.55 -29.70
N ARG A 226 -8.38 17.90 -28.56
CA ARG A 226 -9.80 18.30 -28.50
C ARG A 226 -10.07 19.58 -29.30
N GLU A 227 -9.21 20.58 -29.21
CA GLU A 227 -9.34 21.83 -29.98
C GLU A 227 -9.21 21.60 -31.49
N MET A 228 -8.27 20.77 -31.92
CA MET A 228 -8.10 20.38 -33.32
C MET A 228 -9.30 19.61 -33.87
N LEU A 229 -9.92 18.75 -33.06
CA LEU A 229 -11.15 18.05 -33.45
C LEU A 229 -12.35 19.01 -33.59
N LEU A 230 -12.49 19.96 -32.67
CA LEU A 230 -13.50 21.02 -32.76
C LEU A 230 -13.30 21.89 -34.02
N LEU A 231 -12.04 22.22 -34.33
CA LEU A 231 -11.66 22.98 -35.53
C LEU A 231 -11.93 22.22 -36.84
N LYS A 232 -11.57 20.94 -36.92
CA LYS A 232 -11.62 20.14 -38.15
C LYS A 232 -13.04 19.70 -38.55
N LYS A 233 -14.00 19.64 -37.62
CA LYS A 233 -15.34 19.08 -37.91
C LYS A 233 -16.51 20.03 -37.70
N GLY A 234 -16.33 21.25 -37.19
CA GLY A 234 -17.47 22.01 -36.64
C GLY A 234 -18.25 21.20 -35.59
N ALA A 235 -17.61 20.17 -35.03
CA ALA A 235 -18.27 19.15 -34.22
C ALA A 235 -18.47 19.67 -32.80
N THR A 236 -19.64 19.43 -32.24
CA THR A 236 -19.93 19.54 -30.82
C THR A 236 -19.30 18.36 -30.07
N ILE A 237 -18.47 18.61 -29.06
CA ILE A 237 -18.02 17.54 -28.15
C ILE A 237 -19.11 17.34 -27.10
N THR A 238 -19.80 16.20 -27.14
CA THR A 238 -20.67 15.75 -26.06
C THR A 238 -19.85 15.06 -24.98
N VAL A 239 -19.75 15.66 -23.80
CA VAL A 239 -19.18 15.03 -22.61
C VAL A 239 -20.32 14.37 -21.84
N ARG A 240 -20.23 13.05 -21.66
CA ARG A 240 -21.18 12.26 -20.85
C ARG A 240 -20.53 11.92 -19.52
N LEU A 241 -21.16 12.34 -18.43
CA LEU A 241 -20.66 12.12 -17.09
C LEU A 241 -21.46 10.98 -16.45
N TYR A 242 -20.76 9.89 -16.15
CA TYR A 242 -21.35 8.71 -15.52
C TYR A 242 -20.88 8.63 -14.06
N CYS A 243 -21.81 8.38 -13.14
CA CYS A 243 -21.50 8.03 -11.76
C CYS A 243 -22.26 6.76 -11.39
N ARG A 244 -21.53 5.75 -10.90
CA ARG A 244 -22.09 4.44 -10.50
C ARG A 244 -22.94 3.76 -11.59
N GLY A 245 -22.48 3.85 -12.84
CA GLY A 245 -23.18 3.25 -14.00
C GLY A 245 -24.35 4.06 -14.55
N GLU A 246 -24.81 5.10 -13.85
CA GLU A 246 -25.88 5.98 -14.33
C GLU A 246 -25.33 7.22 -15.03
N LEU A 247 -25.93 7.58 -16.17
CA LEU A 247 -25.64 8.83 -16.88
C LEU A 247 -26.24 10.00 -16.09
N LYS A 248 -25.40 10.83 -15.49
CA LYS A 248 -25.83 11.97 -14.67
C LYS A 248 -26.00 13.26 -15.47
N ASP A 249 -25.15 13.47 -16.47
CA ASP A 249 -25.10 14.74 -17.20
C ASP A 249 -24.56 14.54 -18.63
N VAL A 250 -25.11 15.30 -19.58
CA VAL A 250 -24.64 15.37 -20.96
C VAL A 250 -24.44 16.84 -21.29
N ARG A 251 -23.17 17.25 -21.46
CA ARG A 251 -22.83 18.63 -21.81
C ARG A 251 -22.33 18.68 -23.24
N GLU A 252 -22.98 19.49 -24.07
CA GLU A 252 -22.46 19.86 -25.38
C GLU A 252 -21.52 21.06 -25.25
N LEU A 253 -20.23 20.83 -25.43
CA LEU A 253 -19.24 21.89 -25.50
C LEU A 253 -19.22 22.46 -26.92
N LYS A 254 -19.91 23.59 -27.10
CA LYS A 254 -19.74 24.45 -28.27
C LYS A 254 -18.52 25.36 -28.06
N ARG A 255 -17.83 25.67 -29.16
CA ARG A 255 -16.68 26.59 -29.18
C ARG A 255 -17.09 27.93 -28.57
N ILE A 256 -16.68 28.20 -27.32
CA ILE A 256 -16.73 29.55 -26.77
C ILE A 256 -15.63 30.31 -27.52
N ARG A 257 -16.02 31.30 -28.35
CA ARG A 257 -15.05 32.25 -28.88
C ARG A 257 -14.48 32.97 -27.66
N HIS A 258 -13.20 32.81 -27.38
CA HIS A 258 -12.52 33.65 -26.41
C HIS A 258 -12.68 35.10 -26.90
N SER A 259 -13.56 35.87 -26.28
CA SER A 259 -13.38 37.31 -26.22
C SER A 259 -12.07 37.55 -25.48
N GLU A 260 -11.30 38.54 -25.94
CA GLU A 260 -10.06 38.99 -25.30
C GLU A 260 -10.15 38.97 -23.78
N PRO A 261 -9.04 38.66 -23.08
CA PRO A 261 -9.01 38.78 -21.63
C PRO A 261 -9.31 40.23 -21.29
N ALA A 262 -10.53 40.50 -20.81
CA ALA A 262 -10.88 41.78 -20.24
C ALA A 262 -9.89 42.03 -19.09
N LEU A 263 -8.95 42.94 -19.32
CA LEU A 263 -8.09 43.50 -18.29
C LEU A 263 -9.02 43.92 -17.15
N ARG A 264 -8.93 43.23 -16.00
CA ARG A 264 -9.68 43.60 -14.81
C ARG A 264 -9.39 45.07 -14.52
N PRO A 265 -10.40 45.92 -14.29
CA PRO A 265 -10.17 47.27 -13.80
C PRO A 265 -9.36 47.19 -12.51
N ARG A 266 -8.22 47.86 -12.52
CA ARG A 266 -7.35 48.09 -11.36
C ARG A 266 -8.24 48.62 -10.23
N ARG A 267 -8.40 47.86 -9.14
CA ARG A 267 -9.01 48.38 -7.91
C ARG A 267 -8.21 49.61 -7.49
N MET A 268 -8.78 50.78 -7.70
CA MET A 268 -8.35 51.99 -7.03
C MET A 268 -8.63 51.78 -5.55
N LEU A 269 -7.55 51.63 -4.76
CA LEU A 269 -7.61 51.80 -3.32
C LEU A 269 -7.98 53.26 -3.07
N GLN A 270 -9.27 53.51 -2.79
CA GLN A 270 -9.69 54.74 -2.12
C GLN A 270 -9.18 54.65 -0.68
N ASN A 271 -8.06 55.30 -0.42
CA ASN A 271 -7.68 55.68 0.94
C ASN A 271 -8.72 56.68 1.45
N SER A 272 -9.51 56.26 2.43
CA SER A 272 -10.29 57.14 3.29
C SER A 272 -9.70 57.03 4.69
N GLY A 273 -9.00 58.12 5.08
CA GLY A 273 -8.85 58.67 6.43
C GLY A 273 -8.38 57.76 7.57
N LEU A 274 -7.16 58.01 8.05
CA LEU A 274 -6.93 58.85 9.23
C LEU A 274 -5.55 59.49 9.15
#